data_AF-A0A662BCL1-F1
#
_entry.id   AF-A0A662BCL1-F1
#
_cell.length_a   1.000
_cell.length_b   1.000
_cell.length_c   1.000
_cell.angle_alpha   90.00
_cell.angle_beta   90.00
_cell.angle_gamma   90.00
#
_symmetry.space_group_name_H-M   'P 1'
#
loop_
_entity.id
_entity.type
_entity.pdbx_description
1 polymer ?
#
loop_
_entity_poly.entity_id
_entity_poly.type
_entity_poly.pdbx_seq_one_letter_code
_entity_poly.pdbx_strand_id
1 'polypeptide(L)' 'MEKQKKFVKPAQFAEHEIIKAIVSNEWAAGQNLPPERELADLLGVTRPTLREVLQRLSRDGWITIKHGRPT' A
#
# COMPACT_ATOMS: atom_id res chain seq x y z
N MET A 1 -22.71 7.94 15.35
CA MET A 1 -22.02 7.12 14.33
C MET A 1 -20.51 7.20 14.60
N GLU A 2 -20.04 6.56 15.66
CA GLU A 2 -18.61 6.42 15.91
C GLU A 2 -18.12 5.18 15.17
N LYS A 3 -17.48 5.37 14.01
CA LYS A 3 -16.72 4.28 13.40
C LYS A 3 -15.55 4.01 14.35
N GLN A 4 -15.69 2.96 15.17
CA GLN A 4 -14.64 2.43 16.02
C GLN A 4 -13.36 2.31 15.20
N LYS A 5 -12.40 3.18 15.48
CA LYS A 5 -11.04 3.12 14.94
C LYS A 5 -10.39 1.92 15.60
N LYS A 6 -10.62 0.73 15.04
CA LYS A 6 -9.85 -0.47 15.40
C LYS A 6 -8.39 -0.05 15.30
N PHE A 7 -7.64 -0.19 16.40
CA PHE A 7 -6.19 -0.02 16.42
C PHE A 7 -5.54 -1.18 15.66
N VAL A 8 -5.87 -1.32 14.37
CA VAL A 8 -5.11 -2.15 13.45
C VAL A 8 -3.80 -1.41 13.25
N LYS A 9 -2.66 -2.09 13.37
CA LYS A 9 -1.36 -1.46 13.12
C LYS A 9 -1.43 -0.80 11.74
N PRO A 10 -0.98 0.46 11.58
CA PRO A 10 -1.13 1.18 10.31
C PRO A 10 -0.51 0.41 9.13
N ALA A 11 0.53 -0.39 9.40
CA ALA A 11 1.11 -1.32 8.44
C ALA A 11 0.12 -2.41 7.97
N GLN A 12 -0.55 -3.09 8.91
CA GLN A 12 -1.53 -4.15 8.59
C GLN A 12 -2.75 -3.60 7.85
N PHE A 13 -3.18 -2.39 8.20
CA PHE A 13 -4.25 -1.72 7.48
C PHE A 13 -3.86 -1.45 6.02
N ALA A 14 -2.70 -0.82 5.79
CA ALA A 14 -2.22 -0.55 4.44
C ALA A 14 -2.01 -1.83 3.62
N GLU A 15 -1.45 -2.87 4.23
CA GLU A 15 -1.26 -4.20 3.61
C GLU A 15 -2.59 -4.79 3.13
N HIS A 16 -3.59 -4.79 4.01
CA HIS A 16 -4.91 -5.33 3.70
C HIS A 16 -5.60 -4.55 2.58
N GLU A 17 -5.57 -3.21 2.64
CA GLU A 17 -6.20 -2.37 1.62
C GLU A 17 -5.52 -2.54 0.25
N ILE A 18 -4.19 -2.64 0.22
CA ILE A 18 -3.46 -2.86 -1.05
C ILE A 18 -3.81 -4.23 -1.64
N ILE A 19 -3.76 -5.30 -0.84
CA ILE A 19 -4.12 -6.65 -1.33
C ILE A 19 -5.56 -6.66 -1.81
N LYS A 20 -6.48 -6.03 -1.07
CA LYS A 20 -7.88 -5.96 -1.43
C LYS A 20 -8.09 -5.21 -2.75
N ALA A 21 -7.38 -4.10 -2.98
CA ALA A 21 -7.44 -3.35 -4.24
C ALA A 21 -6.88 -4.16 -5.42
N ILE A 22 -5.79 -4.91 -5.21
CA ILE A 22 -5.24 -5.83 -6.22
C ILE A 22 -6.23 -6.95 -6.55
N VAL A 23 -6.78 -7.61 -5.53
CA VAL A 23 -7.76 -8.71 -5.70
C VAL A 23 -9.08 -8.22 -6.30
N SER A 24 -9.50 -7.01 -5.98
CA SER A 24 -10.68 -6.38 -6.58
C SER A 24 -10.42 -5.86 -8.00
N ASN A 25 -9.21 -6.05 -8.53
CA ASN A 25 -8.78 -5.61 -9.84
C ASN A 25 -8.86 -4.08 -10.04
N GLU A 26 -8.86 -3.32 -8.95
CA GLU A 26 -8.80 -1.86 -8.94
C GLU A 26 -7.38 -1.39 -9.34
N TRP A 27 -6.36 -2.12 -8.86
CA TRP A 27 -4.99 -2.02 -9.34
C TRP A 27 -4.61 -3.33 -10.03
N ALA A 28 -4.96 -3.44 -11.31
CA ALA A 28 -4.71 -4.64 -12.07
C ALA A 28 -3.20 -4.98 -12.15
N ALA A 29 -2.89 -6.27 -12.15
CA ALA A 29 -1.51 -6.75 -12.25
C ALA A 29 -0.84 -6.20 -13.53
N GLY A 30 0.29 -5.50 -13.35
CA GLY A 30 1.02 -4.84 -14.44
C GLY A 30 0.69 -3.36 -14.65
N GLN A 31 -0.34 -2.82 -13.98
CA GLN A 31 -0.50 -1.37 -13.85
C GLN A 31 0.44 -0.80 -12.79
N ASN A 32 0.85 0.44 -13.00
CA ASN A 32 1.66 1.15 -12.02
C ASN A 32 0.79 1.58 -10.84
N LEU A 33 1.23 1.27 -9.63
CA LEU A 33 0.62 1.84 -8.43
C LEU A 33 0.83 3.37 -8.42
N PRO A 34 -0.06 4.12 -7.72
CA PRO A 34 0.17 5.52 -7.43
C PRO A 34 1.52 5.73 -6.74
N PRO A 35 2.14 6.91 -6.85
CA PRO A 35 3.37 7.21 -6.14
C PRO A 35 3.18 7.04 -4.63
N GLU A 36 4.24 6.59 -3.95
CA GLU A 36 4.23 6.30 -2.51
C GLU A 36 3.65 7.45 -1.67
N ARG A 37 3.93 8.69 -2.08
CA ARG A 37 3.42 9.88 -1.40
C ARG A 37 1.89 9.98 -1.46
N GLU A 38 1.30 9.83 -2.64
CA GLU A 38 -0.17 9.89 -2.80
C GLU A 38 -0.82 8.68 -2.13
N LEU A 39 -0.24 7.49 -2.28
CA LEU A 39 -0.77 6.28 -1.65
C LEU A 39 -0.75 6.35 -0.12
N ALA A 40 0.29 6.96 0.48
CA ALA A 40 0.37 7.18 1.91
C ALA A 40 -0.71 8.16 2.40
N ASP A 41 -0.95 9.22 1.64
CA ASP A 41 -1.98 10.23 1.92
C ASP A 41 -3.39 9.63 1.83
N LEU A 42 -3.66 8.87 0.76
CA LEU A 42 -4.93 8.16 0.54
C LEU A 42 -5.25 7.16 1.66
N LEU A 43 -4.25 6.40 2.11
CA LEU A 43 -4.40 5.41 3.17
C LEU A 43 -4.32 6.02 4.58
N GLY A 44 -3.95 7.30 4.70
CA GLY A 44 -3.77 7.98 5.99
C GLY A 44 -2.65 7.38 6.84
N VAL A 45 -1.62 6.81 6.20
CA VAL A 45 -0.46 6.19 6.87
C VAL A 45 0.81 7.00 6.62
N THR A 46 1.83 6.79 7.45
CA THR A 46 3.12 7.44 7.24
C THR A 46 3.89 6.77 6.10
N ARG A 47 4.69 7.54 5.37
CA ARG A 47 5.59 7.05 4.31
C ARG A 47 6.49 5.88 4.73
N PRO A 48 7.19 5.92 5.90
CA PRO A 48 7.99 4.78 6.33
C PRO A 48 7.15 3.51 6.53
N THR A 49 5.95 3.62 7.11
CA THR A 49 5.05 2.47 7.28
C THR A 49 4.58 1.91 5.95
N LEU A 50 4.19 2.76 5.00
CA LEU A 50 3.82 2.30 3.66
C LEU A 50 4.99 1.61 2.96
N ARG A 51 6.20 2.16 3.07
CA ARG A 51 7.40 1.56 2.48
C ARG A 51 7.67 0.17 3.03
N GLU A 52 7.54 -0.05 4.34
CA GLU A 52 7.68 -1.38 4.95
C GLU A 52 6.67 -2.38 4.39
N VAL A 53 5.41 -1.95 4.24
CA VAL A 53 4.33 -2.76 3.67
C VAL A 53 4.61 -3.11 2.22
N LEU A 54 4.95 -2.12 1.40
CA LEU A 54 5.29 -2.34 -0.01
C LEU A 54 6.47 -3.31 -0.15
N GLN A 55 7.51 -3.15 0.68
CA GLN A 55 8.67 -4.05 0.68
C GLN A 55 8.27 -5.49 1.02
N ARG A 56 7.39 -5.68 2.02
CA ARG A 56 6.85 -7.00 2.38
C ARG A 56 6.03 -7.59 1.24
N LEU A 57 5.07 -6.84 0.69
CA LEU A 57 4.27 -7.28 -0.44
C LEU A 57 5.12 -7.62 -1.67
N SER A 58 6.21 -6.90 -1.87
CA SER A 58 7.14 -7.19 -2.96
C SER A 58 7.94 -8.47 -2.72
N ARG A 59 8.37 -8.72 -1.48
CA ARG A 59 9.02 -9.96 -1.08
C ARG A 59 8.10 -11.16 -1.22
N ASP A 60 6.81 -10.98 -0.92
CA ASP A 60 5.78 -12.01 -1.02
C ASP A 60 5.30 -12.23 -2.47
N GLY A 61 5.79 -11.42 -3.43
CA GLY A 61 5.49 -11.57 -4.85
C GLY A 61 4.19 -10.92 -5.33
N TRP A 62 3.51 -10.14 -4.48
CA TRP A 62 2.29 -9.42 -4.84
C TRP A 62 2.56 -8.23 -5.76
N ILE A 63 3.66 -7.52 -5.55
CA ILE A 63 4.03 -6.33 -6.33
C ILE A 63 5.51 -6.35 -6.70
N THR A 64 5.88 -5.62 -7.75
CA THR A 64 7.29 -5.35 -8.05
C THR A 64 7.59 -3.89 -7.79
N ILE A 65 8.40 -3.59 -6.78
CA ILE A 65 8.88 -2.22 -6.57
C ILE A 65 9.97 -1.92 -7.59
N LYS A 66 9.65 -1.09 -8.57
CA LYS A 66 10.66 -0.44 -9.41
C LYS A 66 10.87 0.97 -8.87
N HIS A 67 11.98 1.18 -8.17
CA HIS A 67 12.39 2.53 -7.78
C HIS A 67 12.70 3.29 -9.07
N GLY A 68 11.76 4.12 -9.52
CA GLY A 68 12.02 5.08 -10.59
C GLY A 68 13.23 5.90 -10.18
N ARG A 69 14.22 6.01 -11.07
CA ARG A 69 15.49 6.68 -10.81
C ARG A 69 15.26 8.02 -10.08
N PRO A 70 16.08 8.38 -9.08
CA PRO A 70 16.23 9.77 -8.73
C PRO A 70 16.85 10.46 -9.95
N THR A 71 16.08 11.29 -10.63
CA THR A 71 16.62 12.40 -11.42
C THR A 71 16.65 13.63 -10.55
#